data_AF-E1VKK6-F1
#
_entry.id   AF-E1VKK6-F1
#
_cell.length_a   1.000
_cell.length_b   1.000
_cell.length_c   1.000
_cell.angle_alpha   90.00
_cell.angle_beta   90.00
_cell.angle_gamma   90.00
#
_symmetry.space_group_name_H-M   'P 1'
#
loop_
_entity.id
_entity.type
_entity.pdbx_description
1 polymer ?
#
loop_
_entity_poly.entity_id
_entity_poly.type
_entity_poly.pdbx_seq_one_letter_code
_entity_poly.pdbx_strand_id
1 'polypeptide(L)'
;MNNNKKCSTQQNTQTTQGANQMSEIDDTEREEPKKSPEQKPSGVKACAVISQLNRTYLHAIIKAYEDHDLALLNALGISPPLADKLASAPFHIIERVGSFRAPIAGFVADSLVIERLLNHNLNHAENVKKADELLRYGANFDFTAKLTGLAYAEVTLRATVTGMAQPGSRPRTLTDEEWAAADAAWQATRKTPLIERWIDVAKLTGITIRRLHAAYRKYDYLIDIDVTE
;
A
#
# COMPACT_ATOMS: atom_id res chain seq x y z
N MET A 1 -5.96 15.80 -51.59
CA MET A 1 -7.05 16.79 -51.76
C MET A 1 -7.20 17.53 -50.45
N ASN A 2 -7.02 18.85 -50.52
CA ASN A 2 -7.02 19.81 -49.41
C ASN A 2 -8.41 20.03 -48.81
N ASN A 3 -8.46 20.35 -47.51
CA ASN A 3 -9.28 21.40 -46.86
C ASN A 3 -9.01 21.32 -45.34
N ASN A 4 -8.08 22.08 -44.76
CA ASN A 4 -8.16 23.50 -44.40
C ASN A 4 -9.46 23.90 -43.67
N LYS A 5 -9.40 24.04 -42.34
CA LYS A 5 -10.11 25.09 -41.60
C LYS A 5 -9.39 25.46 -40.30
N LYS A 6 -9.06 26.76 -40.22
CA LYS A 6 -8.41 27.50 -39.14
C LYS A 6 -9.43 27.89 -38.06
N CYS A 7 -8.97 28.07 -36.82
CA CYS A 7 -9.43 29.08 -35.85
C CYS A 7 -8.38 29.15 -34.71
N SER A 8 -7.41 30.08 -34.74
CA SER A 8 -7.36 31.35 -33.96
C SER A 8 -7.58 31.15 -32.45
N THR A 9 -6.54 31.05 -31.62
CA THR A 9 -5.77 32.14 -30.98
C THR A 9 -6.63 33.12 -30.18
N GLN A 10 -6.52 33.08 -28.86
CA GLN A 10 -6.43 34.29 -28.04
C GLN A 10 -5.59 34.02 -26.79
N GLN A 11 -4.56 34.85 -26.66
CA GLN A 11 -3.64 34.98 -25.54
C GLN A 11 -4.32 35.81 -24.44
N ASN A 12 -3.98 35.58 -23.18
CA ASN A 12 -4.06 36.64 -22.19
C ASN A 12 -2.91 36.50 -21.19
N THR A 13 -1.87 37.29 -21.41
CA THR A 13 -0.80 37.64 -20.49
C THR A 13 -1.11 39.02 -19.92
N GLN A 14 -1.12 39.17 -18.60
CA GLN A 14 -0.92 40.46 -17.95
C GLN A 14 0.13 40.34 -16.84
N THR A 15 1.11 41.23 -16.93
CA THR A 15 2.23 41.47 -16.02
C THR A 15 2.33 42.98 -15.83
N THR A 16 2.20 43.49 -14.61
CA THR A 16 2.83 44.74 -14.10
C THR A 16 2.47 44.82 -12.60
N GLN A 17 3.37 44.73 -11.61
CA GLN A 17 4.48 45.59 -11.14
C GLN A 17 4.09 47.03 -10.72
N GLY A 18 4.54 47.39 -9.50
CA GLY A 18 4.66 48.75 -8.94
C GLY A 18 3.76 48.98 -7.71
N ALA A 19 4.17 49.60 -6.61
CA ALA A 19 5.44 50.07 -6.07
C ALA A 19 5.14 50.63 -4.66
N ASN A 20 6.13 50.53 -3.78
CA ASN A 20 6.40 51.27 -2.53
C ASN A 20 5.44 52.40 -2.13
N GLN A 21 4.98 52.36 -0.86
CA GLN A 21 4.98 53.55 0.00
C GLN A 21 5.46 53.19 1.41
N MET A 22 6.50 53.94 1.82
CA MET A 22 7.02 54.10 3.18
C MET A 22 6.05 54.97 3.99
N SER A 23 5.79 54.57 5.23
CA SER A 23 5.45 55.50 6.32
C SER A 23 5.94 54.90 7.64
N GLU A 24 6.94 55.54 8.23
CA GLU A 24 7.32 55.40 9.63
C GLU A 24 6.25 56.07 10.53
N ILE A 25 6.04 55.53 11.73
CA ILE A 25 6.30 56.16 13.05
C ILE A 25 5.37 55.57 14.14
N ASP A 26 6.05 55.16 15.22
CA ASP A 26 5.73 55.02 16.65
C ASP A 26 4.62 54.13 17.23
N ASP A 27 5.16 53.24 18.09
CA ASP A 27 4.82 52.97 19.49
C ASP A 27 3.43 52.48 19.90
N THR A 28 3.54 51.45 20.74
CA THR A 28 2.74 51.08 21.91
C THR A 28 2.06 49.71 21.79
N GLU A 29 2.25 48.93 22.85
CA GLU A 29 1.52 47.74 23.25
C GLU A 29 2.06 46.38 22.77
N ARG A 30 3.01 45.90 23.57
CA ARG A 30 3.41 44.50 23.69
C ARG A 30 2.23 43.70 24.26
N GLU A 31 1.30 43.29 23.41
CA GLU A 31 0.27 42.30 23.77
C GLU A 31 0.93 40.94 24.01
N GLU A 32 0.64 40.37 25.19
CA GLU A 32 1.02 39.01 25.56
C GLU A 32 0.45 37.99 24.54
N PRO A 33 1.19 36.93 24.19
CA PRO A 33 0.66 35.89 23.32
C PRO A 33 -0.50 35.18 24.03
N LYS A 34 -1.72 35.48 23.60
CA LYS A 34 -2.93 34.71 23.92
C LYS A 34 -2.62 33.24 23.66
N LYS A 35 -2.60 32.45 24.74
CA LYS A 35 -2.56 30.99 24.70
C LYS A 35 -3.54 30.51 23.63
N SER A 36 -3.01 29.90 22.58
CA SER A 36 -3.80 29.15 21.61
C SER A 36 -4.71 28.20 22.40
N PRO A 37 -6.03 28.18 22.15
CA PRO A 37 -6.87 27.16 22.75
C PRO A 37 -6.36 25.81 22.24
N GLU A 38 -5.89 25.01 23.18
CA GLU A 38 -5.67 23.58 23.06
C GLU A 38 -6.82 22.99 22.22
N GLN A 39 -6.54 22.67 20.97
CA GLN A 39 -7.45 21.90 20.13
C GLN A 39 -7.55 20.51 20.78
N LYS A 40 -8.58 20.34 21.63
CA LYS A 40 -9.02 19.01 22.03
C LYS A 40 -9.27 18.23 20.74
N PRO A 41 -8.75 17.00 20.59
CA PRO A 41 -9.03 16.19 19.43
C PRO A 41 -10.54 16.07 19.33
N SER A 42 -11.11 16.48 18.18
CA SER A 42 -12.53 16.34 17.91
C SER A 42 -12.84 14.86 17.78
N GLY A 43 -13.02 14.19 18.92
CA GLY A 43 -13.47 12.82 18.98
C GLY A 43 -14.78 12.76 18.22
N VAL A 44 -14.81 11.97 17.14
CA VAL A 44 -16.06 11.62 16.47
C VAL A 44 -17.01 11.13 17.57
N LYS A 45 -18.11 11.86 17.79
CA LYS A 45 -19.07 11.53 18.86
C LYS A 45 -19.46 10.06 18.63
N ALA A 46 -19.28 9.18 19.61
CA ALA A 46 -19.53 7.73 19.45
C ALA A 46 -20.89 7.40 18.79
N CYS A 47 -21.89 8.24 19.01
CA CYS A 47 -23.20 8.22 18.36
C CYS A 47 -23.15 8.30 16.81
N ALA A 48 -22.24 9.10 16.25
CA ALA A 48 -22.05 9.22 14.80
C ALA A 48 -21.43 7.96 14.19
N VAL A 49 -20.48 7.32 14.89
CA VAL A 49 -19.88 6.05 14.46
C VAL A 49 -20.93 4.94 14.46
N ILE A 50 -21.73 4.81 15.52
CA ILE A 50 -22.80 3.81 15.59
C ILE A 50 -23.83 4.02 14.48
N SER A 51 -24.22 5.27 14.21
CA SER A 51 -25.15 5.58 13.13
C SER A 51 -24.58 5.19 11.75
N GLN A 52 -23.28 5.43 11.52
CA GLN A 52 -22.62 5.04 10.29
C GLN A 52 -22.54 3.51 10.14
N LEU A 53 -22.25 2.78 11.22
CA LEU A 53 -22.24 1.32 11.23
C LEU A 53 -23.64 0.76 10.91
N ASN A 54 -24.67 1.29 11.57
CA ASN A 54 -26.05 0.88 11.34
C ASN A 54 -26.48 1.10 9.88
N ARG A 55 -26.17 2.27 9.29
CA ARG A 55 -26.44 2.54 7.87
C ARG A 55 -25.71 1.54 6.96
N THR A 56 -24.41 1.34 7.19
CA THR A 56 -23.58 0.44 6.38
C THR A 56 -24.12 -0.99 6.44
N TYR A 57 -24.51 -1.44 7.62
CA TYR A 57 -25.12 -2.76 7.84
C TYR A 57 -26.43 -2.93 7.07
N LEU A 58 -27.36 -1.96 7.16
CA LEU A 58 -28.63 -2.01 6.43
C LEU A 58 -28.42 -2.00 4.91
N HIS A 59 -27.50 -1.17 4.41
CA HIS A 59 -27.16 -1.15 2.99
C HIS A 59 -26.55 -2.47 2.51
N ALA A 60 -25.69 -3.10 3.31
CA ALA A 60 -25.13 -4.40 2.99
C ALA A 60 -26.21 -5.49 2.86
N ILE A 61 -27.23 -5.47 3.73
CA ILE A 61 -28.37 -6.42 3.65
C ILE A 61 -29.17 -6.20 2.36
N ILE A 62 -29.54 -4.94 2.06
CA ILE A 62 -30.31 -4.60 0.87
C ILE A 62 -29.57 -5.04 -0.38
N LYS A 63 -28.28 -4.71 -0.46
CA LYS A 63 -27.43 -5.09 -1.60
C LYS A 63 -27.28 -6.60 -1.72
N ALA A 64 -27.05 -7.33 -0.62
CA ALA A 64 -26.96 -8.78 -0.63
C ALA A 64 -28.26 -9.44 -1.13
N TYR A 65 -29.42 -8.85 -0.81
CA TYR A 65 -30.72 -9.32 -1.31
C TYR A 65 -30.89 -9.06 -2.81
N GLU A 66 -30.54 -7.86 -3.28
CA GLU A 66 -30.56 -7.47 -4.69
C GLU A 66 -29.62 -8.34 -5.55
N ASP A 67 -28.43 -8.65 -5.03
CA ASP A 67 -27.43 -9.52 -5.68
C ASP A 67 -27.78 -11.03 -5.56
N HIS A 68 -28.89 -11.38 -4.90
CA HIS A 68 -29.31 -12.75 -4.58
C HIS A 68 -28.26 -13.57 -3.79
N ASP A 69 -27.44 -12.91 -2.99
CA ASP A 69 -26.43 -13.53 -2.13
C ASP A 69 -27.04 -14.05 -0.81
N LEU A 70 -27.68 -15.22 -0.90
CA LEU A 70 -28.27 -15.90 0.26
C LEU A 70 -27.23 -16.33 1.30
N ALA A 71 -25.97 -16.56 0.89
CA ALA A 71 -24.92 -16.98 1.81
C ALA A 71 -24.54 -15.83 2.76
N LEU A 72 -24.38 -14.62 2.22
CA LEU A 72 -24.11 -13.43 3.02
C LEU A 72 -25.29 -13.09 3.94
N LEU A 73 -26.54 -13.15 3.46
CA LEU A 73 -27.72 -12.91 4.30
C LEU A 73 -27.79 -13.88 5.50
N ASN A 74 -27.51 -15.16 5.26
CA ASN A 74 -27.43 -16.17 6.31
C ASN A 74 -26.27 -15.89 7.29
N ALA A 75 -25.10 -15.48 6.80
CA ALA A 75 -23.96 -15.12 7.63
C ALA A 75 -24.23 -13.90 8.52
N LEU A 76 -25.04 -12.94 8.04
CA LEU A 76 -25.50 -11.79 8.83
C LEU A 76 -26.66 -12.14 9.78
N GLY A 77 -27.17 -13.38 9.75
CA GLY A 77 -28.29 -13.81 10.58
C GLY A 77 -29.63 -13.17 10.19
N ILE A 78 -29.76 -12.72 8.93
CA ILE A 78 -30.96 -12.03 8.43
C ILE A 78 -31.82 -13.01 7.65
N SER A 79 -33.10 -13.10 8.03
CA SER A 79 -34.05 -13.93 7.29
C SER A 79 -34.42 -13.30 5.94
N PRO A 80 -34.66 -14.11 4.88
CA PRO A 80 -35.07 -13.59 3.57
C PRO A 80 -36.30 -12.65 3.61
N PRO A 81 -37.35 -12.90 4.44
CA PRO A 81 -38.48 -11.97 4.56
C PRO A 81 -38.11 -10.60 5.15
N LEU A 82 -37.13 -10.56 6.06
CA LEU A 82 -36.66 -9.30 6.62
C LEU A 82 -35.82 -8.54 5.60
N ALA A 83 -34.98 -9.24 4.83
CA ALA A 83 -34.18 -8.64 3.77
C ALA A 83 -35.07 -8.03 2.67
N ASP A 84 -36.11 -8.75 2.23
CA ASP A 84 -37.12 -8.25 1.28
C ASP A 84 -37.83 -6.99 1.81
N LYS A 85 -38.26 -7.02 3.08
CA LYS A 85 -38.90 -5.87 3.73
C LYS A 85 -37.97 -4.64 3.78
N LEU A 86 -36.67 -4.85 3.99
CA LEU A 86 -35.68 -3.76 3.99
C LEU A 86 -35.42 -3.23 2.59
N ALA A 87 -35.31 -4.09 1.58
CA ALA A 87 -35.11 -3.70 0.18
C ALA A 87 -36.33 -2.94 -0.37
N SER A 88 -37.53 -3.34 0.03
CA SER A 88 -38.80 -2.69 -0.37
C SER A 88 -39.13 -1.42 0.42
N ALA A 89 -38.37 -1.10 1.47
CA ALA A 89 -38.65 0.07 2.30
C ALA A 89 -38.20 1.37 1.62
N PRO A 90 -38.94 2.49 1.78
CA PRO A 90 -38.50 3.78 1.29
C PRO A 90 -37.15 4.19 1.92
N PHE A 91 -36.25 4.76 1.12
CA PHE A 91 -34.90 5.15 1.54
C PHE A 91 -34.87 5.99 2.84
N HIS A 92 -35.79 6.94 2.99
CA HIS A 92 -35.86 7.80 4.19
C HIS A 92 -36.15 7.03 5.49
N ILE A 93 -36.82 5.86 5.40
CA ILE A 93 -37.04 4.97 6.55
C ILE A 93 -35.75 4.25 6.91
N ILE A 94 -35.03 3.73 5.91
CA ILE A 94 -33.72 3.09 6.11
C ILE A 94 -32.74 4.06 6.76
N GLU A 95 -32.68 5.31 6.29
CA GLU A 95 -31.84 6.36 6.90
C GLU A 95 -32.22 6.67 8.35
N ARG A 96 -33.51 6.68 8.66
CA ARG A 96 -33.99 6.91 10.02
C ARG A 96 -33.61 5.76 10.96
N VAL A 97 -33.74 4.51 10.51
CA VAL A 97 -33.31 3.33 11.27
C VAL A 97 -31.79 3.30 11.42
N GLY A 98 -31.05 3.65 10.36
CA GLY A 98 -29.61 3.79 10.39
C GLY A 98 -29.11 4.86 11.36
N SER A 99 -29.90 5.91 11.59
CA SER A 99 -29.58 6.98 12.54
C SER A 99 -29.88 6.63 14.00
N PHE A 100 -30.26 5.39 14.29
CA PHE A 100 -30.54 4.94 15.65
C PHE A 100 -29.26 4.91 16.48
N ARG A 101 -29.36 5.32 17.76
CA ARG A 101 -28.19 5.53 18.63
C ARG A 101 -27.58 4.24 19.19
N ALA A 102 -28.34 3.14 19.17
CA ALA A 102 -27.86 1.84 19.59
C ALA A 102 -27.47 1.00 18.37
N PRO A 103 -26.47 0.11 18.49
CA PRO A 103 -26.15 -0.86 17.45
C PRO A 103 -27.36 -1.74 17.15
N ILE A 104 -27.73 -1.84 15.88
CA ILE A 104 -28.81 -2.75 15.42
C ILE A 104 -28.30 -4.17 15.13
N ALA A 105 -26.98 -4.34 15.13
CA ALA A 105 -26.29 -5.61 14.90
C ALA A 105 -25.20 -5.81 15.95
N GLY A 106 -25.04 -7.05 16.42
CA GLY A 106 -23.91 -7.47 17.22
C GLY A 106 -22.90 -8.18 16.32
N PHE A 107 -21.69 -7.64 16.20
CA PHE A 107 -20.61 -8.29 15.47
C PHE A 107 -19.78 -9.12 16.44
N VAL A 108 -19.68 -10.42 16.19
CA VAL A 108 -18.69 -11.27 16.84
C VAL A 108 -17.50 -11.32 15.90
N ALA A 109 -16.46 -10.55 16.21
CA ALA A 109 -15.24 -10.57 15.45
C ALA A 109 -14.48 -11.87 15.72
N ASP A 110 -14.13 -12.62 14.67
CA ASP A 110 -13.13 -13.68 14.77
C ASP A 110 -11.74 -13.03 14.80
N SER A 111 -11.22 -12.81 16.00
CA SER A 111 -9.94 -12.15 16.21
C SER A 111 -8.79 -12.89 15.53
N LEU A 112 -8.84 -14.22 15.46
CA LEU A 112 -7.81 -15.04 14.84
C LEU A 112 -7.79 -14.84 13.32
N VAL A 113 -8.96 -14.77 12.69
CA VAL A 113 -9.05 -14.51 11.25
C VAL A 113 -8.56 -13.10 10.93
N ILE A 114 -8.96 -12.10 11.72
CA ILE A 114 -8.50 -10.71 11.54
C ILE A 114 -6.98 -10.63 11.67
N GLU A 115 -6.41 -11.23 12.72
CA GLU A 115 -4.98 -11.23 12.96
C GLU A 115 -4.21 -11.93 11.83
N ARG A 116 -4.69 -13.10 11.38
CA ARG A 116 -4.08 -13.81 10.23
C ARG A 116 -4.11 -12.97 8.96
N LEU A 117 -5.25 -12.37 8.63
CA LEU A 117 -5.39 -11.52 7.44
C LEU A 117 -4.49 -10.28 7.55
N LEU A 118 -4.43 -9.66 8.72
CA LEU A 118 -3.56 -8.51 8.96
C LEU A 118 -2.09 -8.89 8.79
N ASN A 119 -1.63 -9.94 9.47
CA ASN A 119 -0.25 -10.43 9.39
C ASN A 119 0.12 -10.85 7.97
N HIS A 120 -0.79 -11.52 7.25
CA HIS A 120 -0.58 -11.87 5.85
C HIS A 120 -0.36 -10.62 4.98
N ASN A 121 -1.19 -9.58 5.14
CA ASN A 121 -1.05 -8.34 4.36
C ASN A 121 0.19 -7.53 4.75
N LEU A 122 0.56 -7.51 6.04
CA LEU A 122 1.78 -6.86 6.50
C LEU A 122 3.02 -7.55 5.94
N ASN A 123 3.09 -8.88 6.04
CA ASN A 123 4.18 -9.68 5.47
C ASN A 123 4.26 -9.51 3.94
N HIS A 124 3.13 -9.50 3.26
CA HIS A 124 3.07 -9.22 1.83
C HIS A 124 3.64 -7.83 1.51
N ALA A 125 3.24 -6.79 2.24
CA ALA A 125 3.76 -5.44 2.07
C ALA A 125 5.29 -5.33 2.33
N GLU A 126 5.82 -6.11 3.27
CA GLU A 126 7.27 -6.21 3.49
C GLU A 126 7.99 -6.92 2.34
N ASN A 127 7.46 -8.05 1.88
CA ASN A 127 8.02 -8.81 0.76
C ASN A 127 8.01 -7.97 -0.54
N VAL A 128 6.99 -7.15 -0.72
CA VAL A 128 6.87 -6.16 -1.79
C VAL A 128 8.01 -5.12 -1.75
N LYS A 129 8.41 -4.64 -0.57
CA LYS A 129 9.57 -3.75 -0.41
C LYS A 129 10.89 -4.47 -0.69
N LYS A 130 11.04 -5.69 -0.17
CA LYS A 130 12.23 -6.52 -0.40
C LYS A 130 12.40 -6.86 -1.88
N ALA A 131 11.31 -7.11 -2.60
CA ALA A 131 11.32 -7.34 -4.04
C ALA A 131 11.89 -6.14 -4.80
N ASP A 132 11.50 -4.91 -4.45
CA ASP A 132 12.05 -3.72 -5.07
C ASP A 132 13.54 -3.54 -4.79
N GLU A 133 13.99 -3.84 -3.57
CA GLU A 133 15.41 -3.81 -3.25
C GLU A 133 16.19 -4.86 -4.07
N LEU A 134 15.70 -6.10 -4.12
CA LEU A 134 16.31 -7.15 -4.94
C LEU A 134 16.43 -6.73 -6.41
N LEU A 135 15.36 -6.19 -6.99
CA LEU A 135 15.35 -5.69 -8.36
C LEU A 135 16.33 -4.53 -8.55
N ARG A 136 16.40 -3.59 -7.60
CA ARG A 136 17.33 -2.47 -7.62
C ARG A 136 18.79 -2.92 -7.64
N TYR A 137 19.12 -4.01 -6.94
CA TYR A 137 20.47 -4.60 -6.95
C TYR A 137 20.65 -5.65 -8.06
N GLY A 138 19.75 -5.69 -9.05
CA GLY A 138 19.91 -6.45 -10.28
C GLY A 138 19.62 -7.94 -10.15
N ALA A 139 18.76 -8.36 -9.21
CA ALA A 139 18.21 -9.70 -9.18
C ALA A 139 17.35 -9.98 -10.42
N ASN A 140 17.25 -11.25 -10.85
CA ASN A 140 16.31 -11.62 -11.91
C ASN A 140 14.89 -11.79 -11.33
N PHE A 141 13.89 -11.78 -12.19
CA PHE A 141 12.48 -11.86 -11.75
C PHE A 141 12.14 -13.20 -11.10
N ASP A 142 12.65 -14.31 -11.64
CA ASP A 142 12.37 -15.66 -11.10
C ASP A 142 12.90 -15.81 -9.66
N PHE A 143 14.12 -15.31 -9.43
CA PHE A 143 14.81 -15.35 -8.16
C PHE A 143 14.13 -14.43 -7.14
N THR A 144 13.77 -13.22 -7.56
CA THR A 144 12.99 -12.30 -6.73
C THR A 144 11.64 -12.91 -6.35
N ALA A 145 10.92 -13.51 -7.30
CA ALA A 145 9.63 -14.16 -7.05
C ALA A 145 9.78 -15.34 -6.07
N LYS A 146 10.79 -16.19 -6.27
CA LYS A 146 11.09 -17.32 -5.37
C LYS A 146 11.41 -16.87 -3.95
N LEU A 147 12.28 -15.87 -3.79
CA LEU A 147 12.71 -15.41 -2.47
C LEU A 147 11.60 -14.68 -1.71
N THR A 148 10.76 -13.91 -2.40
CA THR A 148 9.74 -13.08 -1.75
C THR A 148 8.36 -13.74 -1.66
N GLY A 149 8.16 -14.87 -2.34
CA GLY A 149 6.86 -15.54 -2.47
C GLY A 149 5.85 -14.77 -3.33
N LEU A 150 6.25 -13.67 -3.97
CA LEU A 150 5.39 -12.90 -4.86
C LEU A 150 5.17 -13.63 -6.18
N ALA A 151 4.01 -13.41 -6.80
CA ALA A 151 3.74 -13.94 -8.12
C ALA A 151 4.70 -13.30 -9.16
N TYR A 152 5.15 -14.09 -10.13
CA TYR A 152 6.03 -13.61 -11.19
C TYR A 152 5.47 -12.38 -11.94
N ALA A 153 4.17 -12.39 -12.21
CA ALA A 153 3.47 -11.29 -12.86
C ALA A 153 3.55 -9.99 -12.03
N GLU A 154 3.49 -10.11 -10.71
CA GLU A 154 3.60 -8.97 -9.80
C GLU A 154 5.02 -8.40 -9.79
N VAL A 155 6.04 -9.25 -9.68
CA VAL A 155 7.45 -8.83 -9.76
C VAL A 155 7.73 -8.11 -11.09
N THR A 156 7.19 -8.64 -12.20
CA THR A 156 7.34 -8.03 -13.53
C THR A 156 6.65 -6.66 -13.59
N LEU A 157 5.42 -6.55 -13.10
CA LEU A 157 4.71 -5.27 -13.01
C LEU A 157 5.50 -4.25 -12.19
N ARG A 158 6.05 -4.66 -11.04
CA ARG A 158 6.87 -3.78 -10.19
C ARG A 158 8.12 -3.28 -10.91
N ALA A 159 8.82 -4.16 -11.61
CA ALA A 159 9.97 -3.78 -12.42
C ALA A 159 9.60 -2.74 -13.48
N THR A 160 8.44 -2.86 -14.13
CA THR A 160 7.96 -1.87 -15.11
C THR A 160 7.62 -0.52 -14.47
N VAL A 161 6.91 -0.53 -13.33
CA VAL A 161 6.51 0.70 -12.61
C VAL A 161 7.72 1.45 -12.07
N THR A 162 8.73 0.74 -11.59
CA THR A 162 9.95 1.33 -11.03
C THR A 162 11.02 1.65 -12.06
N GLY A 163 10.79 1.33 -13.34
CA GLY A 163 11.75 1.54 -14.43
C GLY A 163 12.99 0.64 -14.35
N MET A 164 12.91 -0.47 -13.61
CA MET A 164 14.01 -1.42 -13.47
C MET A 164 13.95 -2.44 -14.61
N ALA A 165 14.71 -2.22 -15.68
CA ALA A 165 14.79 -3.15 -16.80
C ALA A 165 15.55 -4.43 -16.41
N GLN A 166 15.14 -5.58 -16.97
CA GLN A 166 15.93 -6.79 -16.81
C GLN A 166 17.28 -6.66 -17.51
N PRO A 167 18.38 -7.10 -16.86
CA PRO A 167 19.64 -7.23 -17.56
C PRO A 167 19.54 -8.34 -18.62
N GLY A 168 19.67 -7.98 -19.90
CA GLY A 168 19.41 -8.88 -21.04
C GLY A 168 20.47 -9.95 -21.33
N SER A 169 21.65 -9.92 -20.70
CA SER A 169 22.79 -10.81 -21.05
C SER A 169 23.14 -11.82 -19.96
N ARG A 170 23.75 -12.96 -20.29
CA ARG A 170 24.27 -13.91 -19.30
C ARG A 170 25.22 -13.18 -18.33
N PRO A 171 25.10 -13.38 -17.00
CA PRO A 171 25.98 -12.70 -16.06
C PRO A 171 27.43 -13.12 -16.29
N ARG A 172 28.34 -12.15 -16.28
CA ARG A 172 29.78 -12.41 -16.31
C ARG A 172 30.19 -13.11 -15.02
N THR A 173 31.07 -14.10 -15.12
CA THR A 173 31.70 -14.74 -13.98
C THR A 173 32.40 -13.71 -13.09
N LEU A 174 32.45 -13.99 -11.79
CA LEU A 174 33.20 -13.16 -10.84
C LEU A 174 34.70 -13.37 -11.06
N THR A 175 35.49 -12.31 -10.93
CA THR A 175 36.95 -12.44 -10.80
C THR A 175 37.31 -13.01 -9.43
N ASP A 176 38.54 -13.47 -9.26
CA ASP A 176 39.00 -14.03 -7.97
C ASP A 176 38.91 -12.99 -6.84
N GLU A 177 39.21 -11.72 -7.13
CA GLU A 177 39.07 -10.60 -6.19
C GLU A 177 37.61 -10.34 -5.82
N GLU A 178 36.70 -10.31 -6.80
CA GLU A 178 35.26 -10.18 -6.57
C GLU A 178 34.72 -11.37 -5.76
N TRP A 179 35.25 -12.57 -6.00
CA TRP A 179 34.87 -13.77 -5.27
C TRP A 179 35.29 -13.69 -3.81
N ALA A 180 36.54 -13.29 -3.53
CA ALA A 180 37.03 -13.12 -2.17
C ALA A 180 36.25 -12.04 -1.41
N ALA A 181 35.92 -10.93 -2.08
CA ALA A 181 35.10 -9.87 -1.50
C ALA A 181 33.65 -10.34 -1.21
N ALA A 182 33.05 -11.06 -2.15
CA ALA A 182 31.71 -11.64 -1.98
C ALA A 182 31.66 -12.63 -0.82
N ASP A 183 32.66 -13.51 -0.69
CA ASP A 183 32.70 -14.50 0.39
C ASP A 183 32.90 -13.84 1.76
N ALA A 184 33.80 -12.85 1.87
CA ALA A 184 33.97 -12.08 3.09
C ALA A 184 32.67 -11.37 3.51
N ALA A 185 31.99 -10.72 2.56
CA ALA A 185 30.70 -10.06 2.81
C ALA A 185 29.60 -11.08 3.19
N TRP A 186 29.57 -12.25 2.55
CA TRP A 186 28.62 -13.32 2.84
C TRP A 186 28.79 -13.87 4.26
N GLN A 187 30.03 -14.08 4.70
CA GLN A 187 30.31 -14.52 6.08
C GLN A 187 29.97 -13.42 7.10
N ALA A 188 30.26 -12.15 6.79
CA ALA A 188 29.92 -11.03 7.68
C ALA A 188 28.40 -10.90 7.92
N THR A 189 27.60 -11.27 6.93
CA THR A 189 26.12 -11.18 6.95
C THR A 189 25.44 -12.52 7.26
N ARG A 190 26.18 -13.54 7.74
CA ARG A 190 25.64 -14.90 7.95
C ARG A 190 24.45 -14.99 8.93
N LYS A 191 24.27 -14.01 9.81
CA LYS A 191 23.15 -13.99 10.78
C LYS A 191 21.91 -13.27 10.26
N THR A 192 22.00 -12.54 9.15
CA THR A 192 20.82 -11.87 8.57
C THR A 192 19.96 -12.90 7.84
N PRO A 193 18.63 -12.69 7.75
CA PRO A 193 17.78 -13.56 6.97
C PRO A 193 18.19 -13.52 5.48
N LEU A 194 17.85 -14.59 4.75
CA LEU A 194 18.45 -14.85 3.44
C LEU A 194 18.25 -13.71 2.43
N ILE A 195 17.05 -13.12 2.38
CA ILE A 195 16.71 -12.04 1.43
C ILE A 195 17.58 -10.81 1.70
N GLU A 196 17.63 -10.38 2.95
CA GLU A 196 18.44 -9.24 3.41
C GLU A 196 19.92 -9.51 3.17
N ARG A 197 20.38 -10.75 3.39
CA ARG A 197 21.76 -11.14 3.11
C ARG A 197 22.16 -10.91 1.66
N TRP A 198 21.33 -11.33 0.70
CA TRP A 198 21.59 -11.07 -0.72
C TRP A 198 21.71 -9.58 -1.04
N ILE A 199 20.81 -8.79 -0.46
CA ILE A 199 20.79 -7.34 -0.62
C ILE A 199 22.05 -6.71 0.00
N ASP A 200 22.41 -7.10 1.22
CA ASP A 200 23.55 -6.55 1.96
C ASP A 200 24.88 -6.89 1.29
N VAL A 201 25.05 -8.13 0.81
CA VAL A 201 26.25 -8.53 0.06
C VAL A 201 26.38 -7.73 -1.23
N ALA A 202 25.28 -7.49 -1.95
CA ALA A 202 25.29 -6.64 -3.13
C ALA A 202 25.62 -5.18 -2.81
N LYS A 203 25.09 -4.64 -1.69
CA LYS A 203 25.41 -3.30 -1.19
C LYS A 203 26.89 -3.15 -0.83
N LEU A 204 27.45 -4.13 -0.12
CA LEU A 204 28.84 -4.10 0.37
C LEU A 204 29.88 -4.26 -0.74
N THR A 205 29.58 -5.09 -1.75
CA THR A 205 30.55 -5.43 -2.81
C THR A 205 30.33 -4.65 -4.10
N GLY A 206 29.15 -4.05 -4.30
CA GLY A 206 28.73 -3.47 -5.57
C GLY A 206 28.44 -4.50 -6.66
N ILE A 207 28.54 -5.80 -6.35
CA ILE A 207 28.27 -6.88 -7.30
C ILE A 207 26.75 -7.10 -7.36
N THR A 208 26.18 -7.10 -8.57
CA THR A 208 24.75 -7.36 -8.77
C THR A 208 24.33 -8.72 -8.22
N ILE A 209 23.14 -8.80 -7.64
CA ILE A 209 22.59 -10.05 -7.06
C ILE A 209 22.57 -11.18 -8.08
N ARG A 210 22.26 -10.91 -9.35
CA ARG A 210 22.29 -11.93 -10.40
C ARG A 210 23.67 -12.58 -10.58
N ARG A 211 24.76 -11.81 -10.50
CA ARG A 211 26.13 -12.35 -10.60
C ARG A 211 26.49 -13.15 -9.36
N LEU A 212 26.13 -12.65 -8.18
CA LEU A 212 26.30 -13.36 -6.91
C LEU A 212 25.54 -14.70 -6.96
N HIS A 213 24.26 -14.69 -7.32
CA HIS A 213 23.43 -15.89 -7.44
C HIS A 213 24.02 -16.92 -8.41
N ALA A 214 24.55 -16.48 -9.55
CA ALA A 214 25.21 -17.37 -10.50
C ALA A 214 26.46 -18.06 -9.91
N ALA A 215 27.25 -17.36 -9.09
CA ALA A 215 28.43 -17.91 -8.43
C ALA A 215 28.07 -18.82 -7.24
N TYR A 216 27.02 -18.45 -6.50
CA TYR A 216 26.54 -19.12 -5.30
C TYR A 216 25.42 -20.14 -5.58
N ARG A 217 25.23 -20.59 -6.83
CA ARG A 217 24.23 -21.61 -7.21
C ARG A 217 24.25 -22.87 -6.33
N LYS A 218 25.39 -23.18 -5.72
CA LYS A 218 25.51 -24.27 -4.73
C LYS A 218 24.50 -24.13 -3.59
N TYR A 219 24.08 -22.92 -3.25
CA TYR A 219 23.16 -22.61 -2.15
C TYR A 219 21.70 -22.52 -2.59
N ASP A 220 21.34 -22.91 -3.82
CA ASP A 220 19.93 -22.92 -4.26
C ASP A 220 19.05 -23.79 -3.34
N TYR A 221 19.60 -24.84 -2.72
CA TYR A 221 18.87 -25.66 -1.75
C TYR A 221 18.48 -24.93 -0.45
N LEU A 222 19.15 -23.83 -0.10
CA LEU A 222 18.78 -23.02 1.07
C LEU A 222 17.52 -22.19 0.82
N ILE A 223 17.24 -21.87 -0.45
CA ILE A 223 16.04 -21.13 -0.84
C ILE A 223 14.79 -21.99 -0.61
N ASP A 224 14.90 -23.30 -0.83
CA ASP A 224 13.77 -24.22 -0.65
C ASP A 224 13.48 -24.54 0.84
N ILE A 225 14.43 -24.31 1.75
CA ILE A 225 14.30 -24.61 3.19
C ILE A 225 13.65 -23.41 3.93
N ASP A 226 14.10 -22.18 3.65
CA ASP A 226 13.61 -20.97 4.33
C ASP A 226 12.19 -20.54 3.90
N VAL A 227 11.67 -21.04 2.78
CA VAL A 227 10.30 -20.71 2.29
C VAL A 227 9.23 -21.62 2.93
N THR A 228 9.65 -22.69 3.61
CA THR A 228 8.74 -23.68 4.23
C THR A 228 8.55 -23.52 5.74
N GLU A 229 9.22 -22.56 6.39
CA GLU A 229 9.00 -22.18 7.80
C GLU A 229 8.19 -20.87 7.90
#